data_AF-A0A059LLT9-F1
#
_entry.id   AF-A0A059LLT9-F1
#
_cell.length_a   1.000
_cell.length_b   1.000
_cell.length_c   1.000
_cell.angle_alpha   90.00
_cell.angle_beta   90.00
_cell.angle_gamma   90.00
#
_symmetry.space_group_name_H-M   'P 1'
#
loop_
_entity.id
_entity.type
_entity.pdbx_description
1 polymer ?
#
loop_
_entity_poly.entity_id
_entity_poly.type
_entity_poly.pdbx_seq_one_letter_code
_entity_poly.pdbx_strand_id
1 'polypeptide(L)'
;MKPCHFACCTALPRLEPSHDSLTRLLLSYPVAVFRDVEKSRSRVEFSNGTDTLISVGGITYEVVPRIDKMQCLVTEGEANGGDSNALPDLADYEYAGKTEYKGIPAYKWVYKTTHLSKDTAYEFLSCHKGHPLRLRMHGKDALSGSHYDEWELAYEPGSYVAGPPSDADALFAMPELCQGVAPIAANSPRALRHRS
;
A
#
# COMPACT_ATOMS: atom_id res chain seq x y z
N MET A 1 -10.12 -19.85 -12.32
CA MET A 1 -9.34 -19.60 -11.10
C MET A 1 -8.73 -18.23 -11.23
N LYS A 2 -9.06 -17.29 -10.34
CA LYS A 2 -8.44 -15.95 -10.34
C LYS A 2 -7.09 -16.06 -9.61
N PRO A 3 -5.99 -15.49 -10.13
CA PRO A 3 -4.70 -15.54 -9.44
C PRO A 3 -4.72 -14.67 -8.17
N CYS A 4 -4.09 -15.15 -7.09
CA CYS A 4 -3.74 -14.32 -5.93
C CYS A 4 -2.49 -13.48 -6.29
N HIS A 5 -2.38 -12.23 -5.85
CA HIS A 5 -1.31 -11.30 -6.26
C HIS A 5 -0.58 -10.76 -5.03
N PHE A 6 0.75 -10.93 -4.93
CA PHE A 6 1.57 -10.43 -3.81
C PHE A 6 2.68 -9.49 -4.34
N ALA A 7 3.01 -8.44 -3.60
CA ALA A 7 3.99 -7.43 -4.05
C ALA A 7 4.89 -6.98 -2.89
N CYS A 8 6.12 -7.49 -2.81
CA CYS A 8 7.15 -6.81 -2.03
C CYS A 8 7.58 -5.56 -2.80
N CYS A 9 7.71 -4.38 -2.18
CA CYS A 9 8.05 -3.12 -2.88
C CYS A 9 9.17 -2.37 -2.14
N THR A 10 10.42 -2.64 -2.46
CA THR A 10 11.55 -1.99 -1.79
C THR A 10 11.84 -0.61 -2.39
N ALA A 11 11.11 0.45 -2.03
CA ALA A 11 11.44 1.79 -2.54
C ALA A 11 12.79 2.28 -1.97
N LEU A 12 13.81 2.40 -2.84
CA LEU A 12 15.03 3.16 -2.57
C LEU A 12 15.21 4.25 -3.64
N PRO A 13 15.33 5.54 -3.28
CA PRO A 13 15.62 6.58 -4.25
C PRO A 13 17.13 6.69 -4.49
N ARG A 14 17.53 6.71 -5.76
CA ARG A 14 18.76 7.37 -6.20
C ARG A 14 18.34 8.71 -6.81
N LEU A 15 18.63 9.80 -6.12
CA LEU A 15 18.34 11.15 -6.57
C LEU A 15 19.44 11.61 -7.55
N GLU A 16 19.12 11.67 -8.84
CA GLU A 16 19.87 12.44 -9.83
C GLU A 16 19.22 13.85 -9.89
N PRO A 17 19.97 14.94 -9.65
CA PRO A 17 19.38 16.28 -9.60
C PRO A 17 19.11 16.79 -11.03
N SER A 18 17.84 17.02 -11.36
CA SER A 18 17.46 17.82 -12.54
C SER A 18 17.38 19.30 -12.16
N HIS A 19 18.04 20.16 -12.94
CA HIS A 19 18.11 21.60 -12.80
C HIS A 19 16.76 22.30 -13.07
N ASP A 20 15.80 22.14 -12.18
CA ASP A 20 14.71 23.09 -11.92
C ASP A 20 13.88 22.53 -10.76
N SER A 21 14.19 22.92 -9.52
CA SER A 21 13.52 22.31 -8.37
C SER A 21 13.36 23.32 -7.24
N LEU A 22 12.13 23.82 -7.10
CA LEU A 22 11.51 23.91 -5.78
C LEU A 22 11.83 22.60 -5.07
N THR A 23 12.67 22.66 -4.05
CA THR A 23 13.16 21.49 -3.31
C THR A 23 11.96 20.80 -2.67
N ARG A 24 11.34 19.85 -3.39
CA ARG A 24 10.33 18.96 -2.84
C ARG A 24 11.05 18.05 -1.86
N LEU A 25 10.65 18.14 -0.59
CA LEU A 25 11.04 17.13 0.39
C LEU A 25 10.33 15.83 0.02
N LEU A 26 11.04 14.93 -0.65
CA LEU A 26 10.53 13.60 -0.97
C LEU A 26 10.91 12.67 0.18
N LEU A 27 9.92 12.24 0.95
CA LEU A 27 10.07 11.14 1.90
C LEU A 27 9.96 9.82 1.12
N SER A 28 10.93 8.92 1.30
CA SER A 28 10.89 7.59 0.68
C SER A 28 11.34 6.55 1.70
N TYR A 29 10.64 5.44 1.76
CA TYR A 29 10.91 4.33 2.66
C TYR A 29 10.41 3.02 2.03
N PRO A 30 11.05 1.88 2.33
CA PRO A 30 10.62 0.59 1.82
C PRO A 30 9.29 0.15 2.43
N VAL A 31 8.44 -0.50 1.62
CA VAL A 31 7.17 -1.06 2.05
C VAL A 31 6.97 -2.47 1.49
N ALA A 32 6.54 -3.43 2.30
CA ALA A 32 6.12 -4.73 1.79
C ALA A 32 4.59 -4.83 1.84
N VAL A 33 3.97 -5.20 0.72
CA VAL A 33 2.51 -5.27 0.60
C VAL A 33 2.08 -6.69 0.20
N PHE A 34 1.32 -7.32 1.08
CA PHE A 34 0.81 -8.66 0.87
C PHE A 34 -0.72 -8.57 0.79
N ARG A 35 -1.29 -9.11 -0.29
CA ARG A 35 -2.74 -9.13 -0.52
C ARG A 35 -3.18 -10.55 -0.87
N ASP A 36 -4.14 -11.06 -0.13
CA ASP A 36 -4.78 -12.35 -0.39
C ASP A 36 -6.28 -12.10 -0.49
N VAL A 37 -6.70 -11.76 -1.71
CA VAL A 37 -8.08 -11.39 -2.05
C VAL A 37 -9.05 -12.56 -1.87
N GLU A 38 -8.58 -13.81 -2.02
CA GLU A 38 -9.43 -14.99 -1.84
C GLU A 38 -9.85 -15.19 -0.39
N LYS A 39 -8.93 -14.91 0.55
CA LYS A 39 -9.18 -14.99 1.99
C LYS A 39 -9.47 -13.62 2.62
N SER A 40 -9.70 -12.57 1.82
CA SER A 40 -9.96 -11.19 2.25
C SER A 40 -8.99 -10.70 3.35
N ARG A 41 -7.69 -10.93 3.14
CA ARG A 41 -6.64 -10.56 4.10
C ARG A 41 -5.51 -9.78 3.46
N SER A 42 -4.93 -8.88 4.23
CA SER A 42 -3.83 -8.05 3.78
C SER A 42 -2.84 -7.75 4.89
N ARG A 43 -1.60 -7.43 4.49
CA ARG A 43 -0.53 -7.02 5.38
C ARG A 43 0.30 -5.96 4.69
N VAL A 44 0.59 -4.89 5.40
CA VAL A 44 1.51 -3.85 4.97
C VAL A 44 2.58 -3.71 6.03
N GLU A 45 3.83 -3.83 5.62
CA GLU A 45 4.99 -3.61 6.48
C GLU A 45 5.69 -2.33 6.08
N PHE A 46 5.90 -1.47 7.05
CA PHE A 46 6.70 -0.27 6.97
C PHE A 46 7.99 -0.48 7.76
N SER A 47 9.07 0.17 7.33
CA SER A 47 10.35 0.15 8.06
C SER A 47 10.82 -1.28 8.38
N ASN A 48 10.81 -2.16 7.38
CA ASN A 48 11.18 -3.58 7.47
C ASN A 48 10.39 -4.36 8.54
N GLY A 49 9.08 -4.10 8.65
CA GLY A 49 8.19 -4.80 9.58
C GLY A 49 8.19 -4.24 11.00
N THR A 50 8.95 -3.17 11.27
CA THR A 50 8.88 -2.49 12.58
C THR A 50 7.50 -1.89 12.81
N ASP A 51 6.88 -1.37 11.75
CA ASP A 51 5.49 -0.94 11.75
C ASP A 51 4.73 -1.86 10.78
N THR A 52 3.69 -2.53 11.26
CA THR A 52 2.95 -3.52 10.50
C THR A 52 1.45 -3.35 10.70
N LEU A 53 0.73 -3.27 9.59
CA LEU A 53 -0.73 -3.34 9.52
C LEU A 53 -1.13 -4.72 8.99
N ILE A 54 -2.00 -5.46 9.68
CA ILE A 54 -2.54 -6.75 9.24
C ILE A 54 -4.06 -6.69 9.32
N SER A 55 -4.76 -6.86 8.20
CA SER A 55 -6.22 -6.93 8.17
C SER A 55 -6.68 -8.35 7.82
N VAL A 56 -7.47 -8.97 8.70
CA VAL A 56 -8.02 -10.33 8.51
C VAL A 56 -9.45 -10.36 9.05
N GLY A 57 -10.41 -10.80 8.23
CA GLY A 57 -11.78 -11.07 8.70
C GLY A 57 -12.49 -9.88 9.33
N GLY A 58 -12.25 -8.66 8.85
CA GLY A 58 -12.85 -7.44 9.40
C GLY A 58 -12.16 -6.86 10.64
N ILE A 59 -11.05 -7.48 11.07
CA ILE A 59 -10.21 -7.00 12.16
C ILE A 59 -8.90 -6.49 11.58
N THR A 60 -8.44 -5.33 12.04
CA THR A 60 -7.12 -4.80 11.73
C THR A 60 -6.25 -4.78 12.98
N TYR A 61 -5.07 -5.40 12.88
CA TYR A 61 -4.00 -5.36 13.87
C TYR A 61 -2.91 -4.41 13.38
N GLU A 62 -2.60 -3.40 14.17
CA GLU A 62 -1.55 -2.42 13.87
C GLU A 62 -0.48 -2.50 14.96
N VAL A 63 0.71 -2.97 14.59
CA VAL A 63 1.88 -3.00 15.46
C VAL A 63 2.74 -1.81 15.11
N VAL A 64 2.87 -0.86 16.02
CA VAL A 64 3.58 0.40 15.79
C VAL A 64 4.63 0.67 16.86
N PRO A 65 5.79 1.25 16.49
CA PRO A 65 6.74 1.76 17.45
C PRO A 65 6.19 3.04 18.12
N ARG A 66 6.30 3.09 19.44
CA ARG A 66 6.21 4.31 20.26
C ARG A 66 7.60 4.66 20.78
N ILE A 67 7.73 5.82 21.40
CA ILE A 67 9.01 6.40 21.85
C ILE A 67 9.88 5.38 22.62
N ASP A 68 9.26 4.53 23.45
CA ASP A 68 9.95 3.60 24.35
C ASP A 68 9.49 2.14 24.25
N LYS A 69 8.51 1.82 23.38
CA LYS A 69 7.93 0.48 23.31
C LYS A 69 7.21 0.20 22.00
N MET A 70 7.04 -1.07 21.68
CA MET A 70 6.06 -1.51 20.68
C MET A 70 4.66 -1.48 21.27
N GLN A 71 3.68 -1.09 20.46
CA GLN A 71 2.27 -1.11 20.84
C GLN A 71 1.47 -1.83 19.75
N CYS A 72 0.51 -2.65 20.16
CA CYS A 72 -0.53 -3.14 19.26
C CYS A 72 -1.83 -2.34 19.44
N LEU A 73 -2.46 -1.98 18.33
CA LEU A 73 -3.81 -1.47 18.24
C LEU A 73 -4.66 -2.50 17.48
N VAL A 74 -5.87 -2.74 17.98
CA VAL A 74 -6.83 -3.67 17.37
C VAL A 74 -8.09 -2.87 17.04
N THR A 75 -8.49 -2.88 15.78
CA THR A 75 -9.69 -2.17 15.29
C THR A 75 -10.66 -3.16 14.65
N GLU A 76 -11.93 -3.09 15.03
CA GLU A 76 -13.02 -3.87 14.42
C GLU A 76 -13.83 -3.02 13.43
N GLY A 77 -14.23 -3.62 12.31
CA GLY A 77 -15.16 -3.03 11.34
C GLY A 77 -14.50 -2.28 10.18
N GLU A 78 -13.17 -2.12 10.20
CA GLU A 78 -12.39 -1.61 9.08
C GLU A 78 -11.42 -2.70 8.59
N ALA A 79 -11.79 -3.40 7.52
CA ALA A 79 -10.83 -4.16 6.72
C ALA A 79 -10.16 -3.18 5.74
N ASN A 80 -8.97 -2.69 6.08
CA ASN A 80 -8.22 -1.80 5.19
C ASN A 80 -7.60 -2.62 4.04
N GLY A 81 -8.34 -2.75 2.94
CA GLY A 81 -7.84 -3.29 1.67
C GLY A 81 -7.64 -4.81 1.64
N GLY A 82 -8.28 -5.58 2.52
CA GLY A 82 -8.33 -7.04 2.39
C GLY A 82 -8.92 -7.49 1.04
N ASP A 83 -9.83 -6.68 0.48
CA ASP A 83 -10.55 -6.96 -0.76
C ASP A 83 -9.96 -6.25 -1.99
N SER A 84 -8.89 -5.46 -1.83
CA SER A 84 -8.25 -4.76 -2.95
C SER A 84 -7.06 -5.55 -3.51
N ASN A 85 -6.93 -5.56 -4.84
CA ASN A 85 -5.81 -6.18 -5.53
C ASN A 85 -4.49 -5.47 -5.19
N ALA A 86 -3.37 -6.20 -5.19
CA ALA A 86 -2.03 -5.62 -5.02
C ALA A 86 -1.62 -4.70 -6.18
N LEU A 87 -2.20 -4.89 -7.36
CA LEU A 87 -2.03 -4.04 -8.52
C LEU A 87 -3.35 -3.32 -8.83
N PRO A 88 -3.30 -2.12 -9.43
CA PRO A 88 -4.51 -1.43 -9.86
C PRO A 88 -5.27 -2.28 -10.89
N ASP A 89 -6.60 -2.27 -10.80
CA ASP A 89 -7.45 -2.74 -11.89
C ASP A 89 -7.33 -1.73 -13.04
N LEU A 90 -6.94 -2.22 -14.22
CA LEU A 90 -6.73 -1.39 -15.40
C LEU A 90 -7.99 -1.24 -16.26
N ALA A 91 -9.14 -1.79 -15.85
CA ALA A 91 -10.38 -1.71 -16.61
C ALA A 91 -10.79 -0.27 -16.98
N ASP A 92 -10.56 0.68 -16.07
CA ASP A 92 -10.86 2.10 -16.27
C ASP A 92 -9.64 2.93 -16.71
N TYR A 93 -8.47 2.30 -16.90
CA TYR A 93 -7.26 2.99 -17.34
C TYR A 93 -7.20 3.04 -18.87
N GLU A 94 -6.76 4.18 -19.40
CA GLU A 94 -6.45 4.34 -20.80
C GLU A 94 -5.01 3.93 -21.08
N TYR A 95 -4.80 3.13 -22.12
CA TYR A 95 -3.45 2.83 -22.61
C TYR A 95 -2.86 4.05 -23.33
N ALA A 96 -1.78 4.60 -22.78
CA ALA A 96 -1.11 5.82 -23.26
C ALA A 96 0.15 5.53 -24.11
N GLY A 97 0.37 4.28 -24.50
CA GLY A 97 1.47 3.90 -25.39
C GLY A 97 2.69 3.30 -24.70
N LYS A 98 3.76 3.14 -25.49
CA LYS A 98 5.06 2.64 -25.05
C LYS A 98 5.92 3.79 -24.52
N THR A 99 6.71 3.51 -23.49
CA THR A 99 7.66 4.47 -22.89
C THR A 99 8.87 3.72 -22.34
N GLU A 100 9.70 4.42 -21.56
CA GLU A 100 10.84 3.86 -20.86
C GLU A 100 10.83 4.33 -19.40
N TYR A 101 11.18 3.44 -18.48
CA TYR A 101 11.38 3.78 -17.07
C TYR A 101 12.70 3.21 -16.58
N LYS A 102 13.65 4.08 -16.22
CA LYS A 102 15.01 3.72 -15.79
C LYS A 102 15.72 2.76 -16.77
N GLY A 103 15.64 3.01 -18.08
CA GLY A 103 16.25 2.12 -19.09
C GLY A 103 15.41 0.89 -19.46
N ILE A 104 14.25 0.67 -18.81
CA ILE A 104 13.41 -0.50 -19.04
C ILE A 104 12.24 -0.11 -19.96
N PRO A 105 12.05 -0.76 -21.13
CA PRO A 105 10.87 -0.57 -21.95
C PRO A 105 9.58 -0.87 -21.18
N ALA A 106 8.64 0.07 -21.23
CA ALA A 106 7.43 0.05 -20.42
C ALA A 106 6.18 0.36 -21.24
N TYR A 107 5.05 -0.10 -20.74
CA TYR A 107 3.70 0.24 -21.15
C TYR A 107 3.10 1.21 -20.15
N LYS A 108 2.55 2.31 -20.64
CA LYS A 108 1.96 3.34 -19.81
C LYS A 108 0.44 3.26 -19.84
N TRP A 109 -0.13 3.30 -18.65
CA TRP A 109 -1.57 3.33 -18.40
C TRP A 109 -1.87 4.57 -17.57
N VAL A 110 -2.92 5.31 -17.94
CA VAL A 110 -3.33 6.52 -17.23
C VAL A 110 -4.78 6.43 -16.82
N TYR A 111 -5.07 6.89 -15.61
CA TYR A 111 -6.43 7.03 -15.11
C TYR A 111 -6.63 8.46 -14.66
N LYS A 112 -7.76 9.05 -15.03
CA LYS A 112 -8.15 10.39 -14.58
C LYS A 112 -9.63 10.41 -14.25
N THR A 113 -9.96 10.97 -13.10
CA THR A 113 -11.34 11.23 -12.72
C THR A 113 -11.42 12.51 -11.90
N THR A 114 -12.59 13.14 -11.92
CA THR A 114 -12.87 14.34 -11.12
C THR A 114 -14.11 14.04 -10.30
N HIS A 115 -14.01 14.21 -8.98
CA HIS A 115 -15.15 14.11 -8.08
C HIS A 115 -15.31 15.43 -7.32
N LEU A 116 -16.41 16.13 -7.57
CA LEU A 116 -16.64 17.52 -7.13
C LEU A 116 -15.48 18.43 -7.62
N SER A 117 -14.79 19.10 -6.71
CA SER A 117 -13.67 20.00 -7.01
C SER A 117 -12.29 19.34 -6.84
N LYS A 118 -12.23 18.00 -6.82
CA LYS A 118 -10.98 17.25 -6.64
C LYS A 118 -10.68 16.39 -7.85
N ASP A 119 -9.48 16.56 -8.38
CA ASP A 119 -8.95 15.74 -9.47
C ASP A 119 -8.12 14.60 -8.92
N THR A 120 -8.32 13.42 -9.48
CA THR A 120 -7.52 12.22 -9.26
C THR A 120 -6.86 11.84 -10.58
N ALA A 121 -5.54 11.65 -10.56
CA ALA A 121 -4.76 11.28 -11.73
C ALA A 121 -3.71 10.22 -11.37
N TYR A 122 -3.86 9.02 -11.91
CA TYR A 122 -2.93 7.91 -11.67
C TYR A 122 -2.19 7.55 -12.96
N GLU A 123 -0.95 7.13 -12.81
CA GLU A 123 -0.13 6.58 -13.88
C GLU A 123 0.47 5.25 -13.41
N PHE A 124 0.19 4.20 -14.18
CA PHE A 124 0.76 2.88 -13.96
C PHE A 124 1.69 2.51 -15.11
N LEU A 125 2.91 2.10 -14.77
CA LEU A 125 3.91 1.59 -15.68
C LEU A 125 4.12 0.11 -15.44
N SER A 126 4.07 -0.69 -16.51
CA SER A 126 4.37 -2.12 -16.47
C SER A 126 5.33 -2.51 -17.60
N CYS A 127 6.11 -3.59 -17.40
CA CYS A 127 6.96 -4.12 -18.46
C CYS A 127 6.14 -4.98 -19.44
N HIS A 128 6.76 -5.46 -20.54
CA HIS A 128 6.07 -6.26 -21.54
C HIS A 128 5.41 -7.54 -21.01
N LYS A 129 5.91 -8.07 -19.88
CA LYS A 129 5.39 -9.26 -19.21
C LYS A 129 4.40 -8.93 -18.07
N GLY A 130 3.85 -7.71 -18.05
CA GLY A 130 2.88 -7.28 -17.04
C GLY A 130 3.44 -7.07 -15.64
N HIS A 131 4.77 -7.13 -15.45
CA HIS A 131 5.35 -6.85 -14.13
C HIS A 131 5.26 -5.35 -13.85
N PRO A 132 4.84 -4.94 -12.64
CA PRO A 132 4.75 -3.54 -12.28
C PRO A 132 6.14 -2.91 -12.22
N LEU A 133 6.25 -1.68 -12.66
CA LEU A 133 7.47 -0.87 -12.59
C LEU A 133 7.25 0.36 -11.70
N ARG A 134 6.10 1.02 -11.87
CA ARG A 134 5.73 2.21 -11.10
C ARG A 134 4.23 2.39 -11.02
N LEU A 135 3.72 2.84 -9.88
CA LEU A 135 2.39 3.42 -9.74
C LEU A 135 2.53 4.81 -9.11
N ARG A 136 2.26 5.87 -9.88
CA ARG A 136 2.17 7.24 -9.36
C ARG A 136 0.71 7.60 -9.18
N MET A 137 0.37 8.14 -8.02
CA MET A 137 -1.00 8.51 -7.66
C MET A 137 -1.01 9.99 -7.24
N HIS A 138 -1.80 10.80 -7.93
CA HIS A 138 -2.19 12.12 -7.47
C HIS A 138 -3.66 12.05 -7.06
N GLY A 139 -3.95 12.20 -5.77
CA GLY A 139 -5.27 12.03 -5.22
C GLY A 139 -5.26 11.10 -4.00
N LYS A 140 -6.27 10.24 -3.88
CA LYS A 140 -6.38 9.27 -2.79
C LYS A 140 -5.38 8.13 -2.99
N ASP A 141 -4.61 7.73 -1.98
CA ASP A 141 -3.78 6.54 -2.10
C ASP A 141 -4.65 5.29 -2.37
N ALA A 142 -4.32 4.51 -3.41
CA ALA A 142 -5.03 3.29 -3.79
C ALA A 142 -4.74 2.10 -2.85
N LEU A 143 -3.66 2.13 -2.06
CA LEU A 143 -3.32 1.06 -1.12
C LEU A 143 -4.14 1.10 0.16
N SER A 144 -4.20 2.28 0.79
CA SER A 144 -4.84 2.46 2.10
C SER A 144 -6.15 3.24 2.04
N GLY A 145 -6.42 3.95 0.95
CA GLY A 145 -7.56 4.85 0.88
C GLY A 145 -7.42 6.07 1.80
N SER A 146 -6.20 6.57 2.00
CA SER A 146 -5.89 7.69 2.90
C SER A 146 -6.31 9.06 2.34
N HIS A 147 -5.66 10.14 2.80
CA HIS A 147 -5.89 11.52 2.37
C HIS A 147 -5.39 11.81 0.94
N TYR A 148 -5.71 13.01 0.45
CA TYR A 148 -5.37 13.45 -0.90
C TYR A 148 -3.93 13.98 -0.92
N ASP A 149 -3.01 13.25 -1.56
CA ASP A 149 -1.61 13.66 -1.73
C ASP A 149 -1.05 13.15 -3.07
N GLU A 150 0.27 13.30 -3.23
CA GLU A 150 1.01 12.62 -4.28
C GLU A 150 1.80 11.44 -3.68
N TRP A 151 1.50 10.25 -4.17
CA TRP A 151 2.12 8.99 -3.75
C TRP A 151 2.83 8.36 -4.95
N GLU A 152 3.95 7.69 -4.72
CA GLU A 152 4.63 6.91 -5.74
C GLU A 152 5.08 5.56 -5.17
N LEU A 153 4.67 4.47 -5.83
CA LEU A 153 5.19 3.14 -5.59
C LEU A 153 6.16 2.80 -6.72
N ALA A 154 7.45 2.75 -6.40
CA ALA A 154 8.47 2.20 -7.28
C ALA A 154 8.66 0.71 -6.93
N TYR A 155 8.49 -0.15 -7.94
CA TYR A 155 8.66 -1.60 -7.77
C TYR A 155 10.10 -1.97 -8.13
N GLU A 156 10.79 -2.67 -7.24
CA GLU A 156 12.14 -3.14 -7.53
C GLU A 156 12.10 -4.38 -8.42
N PRO A 157 13.12 -4.59 -9.27
CA PRO A 157 13.20 -5.80 -10.07
C PRO A 157 13.08 -7.07 -9.22
N GLY A 158 12.11 -7.92 -9.54
CA GLY A 158 11.85 -9.18 -8.84
C GLY A 158 11.09 -9.07 -7.51
N SER A 159 10.66 -7.86 -7.12
CA SER A 159 9.96 -7.65 -5.85
C SER A 159 8.47 -8.04 -5.93
N TYR A 160 7.88 -8.02 -7.13
CA TYR A 160 6.53 -8.51 -7.37
C TYR A 160 6.50 -10.03 -7.62
N VAL A 161 5.70 -10.75 -6.82
CA VAL A 161 5.55 -12.21 -6.92
C VAL A 161 4.06 -12.56 -6.93
N ALA A 162 3.57 -13.06 -8.06
CA ALA A 162 2.20 -13.56 -8.13
C ALA A 162 2.06 -14.89 -7.37
N GLY A 163 0.89 -15.11 -6.77
CA GLY A 163 0.56 -16.31 -5.99
C GLY A 163 0.89 -16.18 -4.50
N PRO A 164 0.23 -16.98 -3.63
CA PRO A 164 0.46 -16.95 -2.20
C PRO A 164 1.88 -17.35 -1.83
N PRO A 165 2.51 -16.68 -0.84
CA PRO A 165 3.75 -17.16 -0.28
C PRO A 165 3.50 -18.51 0.43
N SER A 166 4.52 -19.35 0.50
CA SER A 166 4.42 -20.71 1.05
C SER A 166 3.96 -20.74 2.51
N ASP A 167 4.17 -19.64 3.24
CA ASP A 167 3.86 -19.45 4.66
C ASP A 167 2.74 -18.42 4.87
N ALA A 168 1.85 -18.24 3.89
CA ALA A 168 0.80 -17.20 3.93
C ALA A 168 0.00 -17.19 5.24
N ASP A 169 -0.33 -18.36 5.82
CA ASP A 169 -1.10 -18.39 7.07
C ASP A 169 -0.30 -17.86 8.27
N ALA A 170 1.02 -18.04 8.31
CA ALA A 170 1.88 -17.43 9.32
C ALA A 170 2.05 -15.92 9.09
N LEU A 171 2.17 -15.50 7.83
CA LEU A 171 2.33 -14.10 7.44
C LEU A 171 1.16 -13.22 7.92
N PHE A 172 -0.06 -13.74 7.86
CA PHE A 172 -1.29 -13.04 8.28
C PHE A 172 -1.76 -13.41 9.70
N ALA A 173 -0.94 -14.12 10.48
CA ALA A 173 -1.30 -14.47 11.85
C ALA A 173 -1.40 -13.21 12.74
N MET A 174 -2.27 -13.26 13.75
CA MET A 174 -2.34 -12.22 14.78
C MET A 174 -0.97 -12.10 15.48
N PRO A 175 -0.38 -10.88 15.56
CA PRO A 175 0.88 -10.69 16.27
C PRO A 175 0.73 -11.01 17.76
N GLU A 176 1.78 -11.59 18.37
CA GLU A 176 1.78 -11.92 19.80
C GLU A 176 1.48 -10.69 20.68
N LEU A 177 2.01 -9.54 20.30
CA LEU A 177 1.78 -8.26 21.00
C LEU A 177 0.31 -7.84 21.05
N CYS A 178 -0.53 -8.38 20.15
CA CYS A 178 -1.96 -8.08 20.08
C CYS A 178 -2.80 -9.03 20.93
N GLN A 179 -2.22 -10.08 21.50
CA GLN A 179 -2.96 -11.03 22.34
C GLN A 179 -3.55 -10.34 23.57
N GLY A 180 -4.85 -10.50 23.77
CA GLY A 180 -5.56 -9.89 24.90
C GLY A 180 -5.79 -8.39 24.79
N VAL A 181 -5.42 -7.75 23.68
CA VAL A 181 -5.73 -6.33 23.43
C VAL A 181 -7.20 -6.21 23.00
N ALA A 182 -7.97 -5.42 23.75
CA ALA A 182 -9.38 -5.19 23.44
C ALA A 182 -9.53 -4.34 22.15
N PRO A 183 -10.42 -4.74 21.22
CA PRO A 183 -10.69 -3.96 20.02
C PRO A 183 -11.29 -2.59 20.31
N ILE A 184 -10.90 -1.62 19.49
CA ILE A 184 -11.51 -0.30 19.42
C ILE A 184 -12.50 -0.34 18.25
N ALA A 185 -13.76 0.01 18.49
CA ALA A 185 -14.73 0.11 17.40
C ALA A 185 -14.37 1.29 16.49
N ALA A 186 -14.31 1.06 15.17
CA ALA A 186 -13.96 2.08 14.18
C ALA A 186 -14.83 3.36 14.28
N ASN A 187 -16.06 3.24 14.77
CA ASN A 187 -17.01 4.34 14.94
C ASN A 187 -17.14 4.82 16.40
N SER A 188 -16.26 4.43 17.32
CA SER A 188 -16.32 4.95 18.68
C SER A 188 -15.84 6.41 18.66
N PRO A 189 -16.67 7.40 19.01
CA PRO A 189 -16.19 8.78 19.14
C PRO A 189 -15.02 8.74 20.11
N ARG A 190 -13.86 9.26 19.70
CA ARG A 190 -12.68 9.42 20.58
C ARG A 190 -13.16 10.09 21.86
N ALA A 191 -13.40 9.29 22.90
CA ALA A 191 -13.69 9.81 24.21
C ALA A 191 -12.41 10.52 24.64
N LEU A 192 -12.43 11.86 24.54
CA LEU A 192 -11.49 12.75 25.17
C LEU A 192 -11.47 12.39 26.66
N ARG A 193 -10.57 11.49 27.06
CA ARG A 193 -10.21 11.30 28.45
C ARG A 193 -9.33 12.48 28.85
N HIS A 194 -9.94 13.66 28.98
CA HIS A 194 -9.43 14.65 29.93
C HIS A 194 -9.68 14.07 31.32
N ARG A 195 -8.63 13.48 31.89
CA ARG A 195 -8.59 13.26 33.34
C ARG A 195 -8.46 14.63 33.99
N SER A 196 -9.53 15.08 34.64
CA SER A 196 -9.48 16.04 35.74
C SER A 196 -9.03 15.33 37.01
#